data_AF-A0A7X2MYJ6-F1
#
_entry.id   AF-A0A7X2MYJ6-F1
#
_cell.length_a   1.000
_cell.length_b   1.000
_cell.length_c   1.000
_cell.angle_alpha   90.00
_cell.angle_beta   90.00
_cell.angle_gamma   90.00
#
_symmetry.space_group_name_H-M   'P 1'
#
loop_
_entity.id
_entity.type
_entity.pdbx_description
1 polymer ?
#
loop_
_entity_poly.entity_id
_entity_poly.type
_entity_poly.pdbx_seq_one_letter_code
_entity_poly.pdbx_strand_id
1 'polypeptide(L)'
;MKWYRVVENELRLFINEKALNDNNELLNKIYWKENRAELCVNGYDYSVNFYEKFKDYSLKVFVKSDIGALYSEYEVESWGVNERAIEVKFK
;
A
#
# COMPACT_ATOMS: atom_id res chain seq x y z
N MET A 1 5.22 -12.88 5.57
CA MET A 1 4.67 -12.88 4.19
C MET A 1 5.11 -11.58 3.52
N LYS A 2 5.49 -11.57 2.23
CA LYS A 2 5.75 -10.30 1.53
C LYS A 2 4.46 -9.47 1.50
N TRP A 3 4.57 -8.16 1.68
CA TRP A 3 3.43 -7.23 1.69
C TRP A 3 2.83 -6.99 0.29
N TYR A 4 3.40 -7.61 -0.75
CA TYR A 4 2.85 -7.60 -2.09
C TYR A 4 3.07 -8.93 -2.81
N ARG A 5 2.28 -9.17 -3.86
CA ARG A 5 2.43 -10.28 -4.81
C ARG A 5 2.12 -9.79 -6.22
N VAL A 6 2.80 -10.36 -7.21
CA VAL A 6 2.52 -10.15 -8.63
C VAL A 6 1.92 -11.42 -9.22
N VAL A 7 0.83 -11.28 -9.98
CA VAL A 7 0.15 -12.37 -10.70
C VAL A 7 -0.32 -11.84 -12.05
N GLU A 8 0.17 -12.37 -13.17
CA GLU A 8 -0.34 -12.07 -14.52
C GLU A 8 -0.51 -10.56 -14.81
N ASN A 9 0.49 -9.74 -14.47
CA ASN A 9 0.50 -8.27 -14.56
C ASN A 9 -0.42 -7.51 -13.58
N GLU A 10 -0.95 -8.19 -12.57
CA GLU A 10 -1.64 -7.59 -11.44
C GLU A 10 -0.72 -7.53 -10.22
N LEU A 11 -0.49 -6.33 -9.70
CA LEU A 11 0.16 -6.07 -8.44
C LEU A 11 -0.89 -6.07 -7.32
N ARG A 12 -0.75 -7.01 -6.37
CA ARG A 12 -1.60 -7.10 -5.18
C ARG A 12 -0.83 -6.63 -3.96
N LEU A 13 -1.34 -5.62 -3.27
CA LEU A 13 -0.80 -5.13 -2.00
C LEU A 13 -1.61 -5.67 -0.83
N PHE A 14 -0.93 -6.15 0.20
CA PHE A 14 -1.52 -6.71 1.41
C PHE A 14 -1.13 -5.84 2.60
N ILE A 15 -2.06 -4.99 3.01
CA ILE A 15 -1.85 -3.91 3.98
C ILE A 15 -2.45 -4.29 5.32
N ASN A 16 -1.65 -4.14 6.37
CA ASN A 16 -2.11 -4.21 7.75
C ASN A 16 -2.02 -2.80 8.34
N GLU A 17 -3.16 -2.27 8.78
CA GLU A 17 -3.26 -0.91 9.33
C GLU A 17 -2.44 -0.73 10.60
N LYS A 18 -2.20 -1.79 11.37
CA LYS A 18 -1.40 -1.76 12.60
C LYS A 18 0.05 -2.20 12.41
N ALA A 19 0.51 -2.36 11.17
CA ALA A 19 1.91 -2.69 10.92
C ALA A 19 2.81 -1.52 11.33
N LEU A 20 3.85 -1.82 12.10
CA LEU A 20 4.86 -0.85 12.54
C LEU A 20 6.18 -1.06 11.79
N ASN A 21 6.92 0.01 11.58
CA ASN A 21 8.32 -0.01 11.13
C ASN A 21 9.27 -0.27 12.32
N ASP A 22 10.58 -0.32 12.04
CA ASP A 22 11.61 -0.57 13.06
C ASP A 22 11.71 0.55 14.12
N ASN A 23 11.12 1.72 13.85
CA ASN A 23 11.03 2.85 14.77
C ASN A 23 9.71 2.87 15.59
N ASN A 24 8.91 1.81 15.55
CA ASN A 24 7.57 1.74 16.16
C ASN A 24 6.55 2.75 15.59
N GLU A 25 6.74 3.23 14.36
CA GLU A 25 5.79 4.11 13.68
C GLU A 25 4.92 3.32 12.70
N LEU A 26 3.70 3.80 12.44
CA LEU A 26 2.80 3.17 11.48
C LEU A 26 3.42 3.15 10.07
N LEU A 27 3.55 1.95 9.52
CA LEU A 27 4.11 1.71 8.20
C LEU A 27 3.12 2.06 7.08
N ASN A 28 1.82 2.01 7.39
CA ASN A 28 0.74 2.35 6.47
C ASN A 28 -0.26 3.27 7.18
N LYS A 29 -0.76 4.27 6.47
CA LYS A 29 -1.79 5.18 6.96
C LYS A 29 -2.94 5.18 5.98
N ILE A 30 -4.15 4.92 6.48
CA ILE A 30 -5.35 4.94 5.66
C ILE A 30 -6.23 6.10 6.10
N TYR A 31 -6.54 6.95 5.14
CA TYR A 31 -7.31 8.16 5.28
C TYR A 31 -8.71 7.88 4.72
N TRP A 32 -9.52 7.19 5.52
CA TRP A 32 -10.82 6.68 5.10
C TRP A 32 -11.81 7.76 4.68
N LYS A 33 -11.70 8.98 5.22
CA LYS A 33 -12.58 10.10 4.83
C LYS A 33 -12.19 10.69 3.48
N GLU A 34 -10.93 10.56 3.12
CA GLU A 34 -10.32 11.10 1.91
C GLU A 34 -10.17 10.05 0.80
N ASN A 35 -10.64 8.82 1.02
CA ASN A 35 -10.48 7.67 0.13
C ASN A 35 -9.04 7.53 -0.37
N ARG A 36 -8.05 7.65 0.52
CA ARG A 36 -6.64 7.50 0.15
C ARG A 36 -5.83 6.74 1.19
N ALA A 37 -4.68 6.23 0.79
CA ALA A 37 -3.70 5.62 1.67
C ALA A 37 -2.28 6.04 1.34
N GLU A 38 -1.44 6.11 2.36
CA GLU A 38 0.01 6.22 2.28
C GLU A 38 0.60 4.89 2.75
N LEU A 39 1.23 4.16 1.83
CA LEU A 39 1.73 2.81 2.05
C LEU A 39 3.25 2.79 2.06
N CYS A 40 3.80 1.89 2.89
CA CYS A 40 5.24 1.73 3.05
C CYS A 40 5.95 3.06 3.31
N VAL A 41 5.53 3.75 4.37
CA VAL A 41 6.22 4.94 4.90
C VAL A 41 7.58 4.50 5.42
N ASN A 42 8.55 4.33 4.53
CA ASN A 42 9.86 3.73 4.86
C ASN A 42 11.00 4.26 3.98
N GLY A 43 10.92 5.53 3.59
CA GLY A 43 11.94 6.23 2.82
C GLY A 43 11.58 6.41 1.35
N TYR A 44 11.85 7.62 0.83
CA TYR A 44 11.52 8.03 -0.53
C TYR A 44 12.09 7.09 -1.60
N ASP A 45 13.36 6.69 -1.46
CA ASP A 45 14.03 5.84 -2.45
C ASP A 45 13.37 4.47 -2.61
N TYR A 46 12.85 3.89 -1.52
CA TYR A 46 12.14 2.62 -1.59
C TYR A 46 10.85 2.75 -2.41
N SER A 47 10.04 3.77 -2.08
CA SER A 47 8.74 3.99 -2.72
C SER A 47 8.90 4.29 -4.22
N VAL A 48 9.90 5.10 -4.59
CA VAL A 48 10.22 5.41 -6.00
C VAL A 48 10.66 4.15 -6.75
N ASN A 49 11.62 3.40 -6.21
CA ASN A 49 12.10 2.17 -6.87
C ASN A 49 10.98 1.12 -7.02
N PHE A 50 10.09 1.02 -6.03
CA PHE A 50 8.94 0.13 -6.10
C PHE A 50 7.95 0.55 -7.18
N TYR A 51 7.61 1.84 -7.22
CA TYR A 51 6.70 2.37 -8.23
C TYR A 51 7.26 2.22 -9.64
N GLU A 52 8.51 2.64 -9.89
CA GLU A 52 9.12 2.52 -11.22
C GLU A 52 9.15 1.07 -11.74
N LYS A 53 9.29 0.11 -10.84
CA LYS A 53 9.27 -1.31 -11.18
C LYS A 53 7.88 -1.84 -11.58
N PHE A 54 6.82 -1.27 -11.02
CA PHE A 54 5.47 -1.84 -11.12
C PHE A 54 4.40 -0.87 -11.64
N LYS A 55 4.75 0.37 -12.01
CA LYS A 55 3.81 1.41 -12.46
C LYS A 55 2.91 1.00 -13.63
N ASP A 56 3.38 0.05 -14.45
CA ASP A 56 2.64 -0.47 -15.61
C ASP A 56 1.68 -1.63 -15.25
N TYR A 57 1.62 -2.05 -13.98
CA TYR A 57 0.78 -3.15 -13.49
C TYR A 57 -0.58 -2.62 -13.01
N SER A 58 -1.62 -3.44 -13.12
CA SER A 58 -2.90 -3.16 -12.48
C SER A 58 -2.78 -3.33 -10.96
N LEU A 59 -3.25 -2.37 -10.18
CA LEU A 59 -3.14 -2.41 -8.72
C LEU A 59 -4.42 -2.92 -8.06
N LYS A 60 -4.28 -3.88 -7.13
CA LYS A 60 -5.32 -4.23 -6.15
C LYS A 60 -4.79 -4.08 -4.73
N VAL A 61 -5.61 -3.52 -3.85
CA VAL A 61 -5.24 -3.30 -2.46
C VAL A 61 -6.16 -4.10 -1.54
N PHE A 62 -5.54 -4.90 -0.67
CA PHE A 62 -6.21 -5.70 0.34
C PHE A 62 -5.81 -5.16 1.70
N VAL A 63 -6.78 -4.68 2.48
CA VAL A 63 -6.54 -4.09 3.80
C VAL A 63 -7.12 -4.98 4.89
N LYS A 64 -6.39 -5.11 6.00
CA LYS A 64 -6.92 -5.63 7.26
C LYS A 64 -6.60 -4.70 8.41
N SER A 65 -7.49 -4.67 9.40
CA SER A 65 -7.38 -3.78 10.56
C SER A 65 -6.34 -4.24 11.58
N ASP A 66 -6.05 -5.55 11.67
CA ASP A 66 -4.98 -6.12 12.50
C ASP A 66 -4.57 -7.54 12.09
N ILE A 67 -3.73 -8.20 12.89
CA ILE A 67 -3.19 -9.53 12.59
C ILE A 67 -4.30 -10.60 12.47
N GLY A 68 -5.33 -10.52 13.30
CA GLY A 68 -6.42 -11.51 13.38
C GLY A 68 -7.57 -11.25 12.39
N ALA A 69 -7.63 -10.07 11.79
CA ALA A 69 -8.65 -9.72 10.81
C ALA A 69 -8.43 -10.37 9.43
N LEU A 70 -9.54 -10.57 8.71
CA LEU A 70 -9.54 -10.90 7.30
C LEU A 70 -9.22 -9.66 6.45
N TYR A 71 -8.75 -9.90 5.23
CA TYR A 71 -8.51 -8.85 4.25
C TYR A 71 -9.81 -8.49 3.52
N SER A 72 -10.06 -7.20 3.39
CA SER A 72 -11.05 -6.61 2.48
C SER A 72 -10.37 -6.05 1.25
N GLU A 73 -10.92 -6.30 0.07
CA GLU A 73 -10.43 -5.73 -1.19
C GLU A 73 -10.99 -4.32 -1.39
N TYR A 74 -10.13 -3.40 -1.85
CA TYR A 74 -10.47 -2.03 -2.18
C TYR A 74 -10.09 -1.73 -3.63
N GLU A 75 -11.05 -1.17 -4.35
CA GLU A 75 -10.83 -0.75 -5.73
C GLU A 75 -9.96 0.52 -5.77
N VAL A 76 -8.95 0.50 -6.65
CA VAL A 76 -8.01 1.60 -6.81
C VAL A 76 -8.43 2.48 -7.97
N GLU A 77 -8.54 3.78 -7.73
CA GLU A 77 -8.72 4.79 -8.77
C GLU A 77 -7.38 5.15 -9.42
N SER A 78 -6.38 5.47 -8.60
CA SER A 78 -5.03 5.80 -9.05
C SER A 78 -4.00 5.56 -7.95
N TRP A 79 -2.73 5.44 -8.32
CA TRP A 79 -1.65 5.30 -7.37
C TRP A 79 -0.34 5.87 -7.93
N GLY A 80 0.58 6.22 -7.04
CA GLY A 80 1.84 6.86 -7.38
C GLY A 80 2.78 6.95 -6.19
N VAL A 81 3.67 7.94 -6.22
CA VAL A 81 4.63 8.20 -5.15
C VAL A 81 4.51 9.65 -4.74
N ASN A 82 4.58 9.90 -3.44
CA ASN A 82 4.78 11.25 -2.91
C ASN A 82 6.16 11.32 -2.22
N GLU A 83 6.46 12.43 -1.56
CA GLU A 83 7.77 12.65 -0.91
C GLU A 83 8.10 11.63 0.21
N ARG A 84 7.14 10.82 0.65
CA ARG A 84 7.26 9.99 1.86
C ARG A 84 6.82 8.54 1.70
N ALA A 85 5.97 8.24 0.73
CA ALA A 85 5.26 6.96 0.63
C ALA A 85 4.76 6.67 -0.79
N ILE A 86 4.27 5.44 -0.96
CA ILE A 86 3.40 5.11 -2.08
C ILE A 86 2.01 5.67 -1.75
N GLU A 87 1.47 6.54 -2.61
CA GLU A 87 0.13 7.07 -2.45
C GLU A 87 -0.86 6.25 -3.28
N VAL A 88 -1.99 5.88 -2.70
CA VAL A 88 -3.09 5.18 -3.38
C VAL A 88 -4.37 5.95 -3.14
N LYS A 89 -5.16 6.16 -4.19
CA LYS A 89 -6.54 6.67 -4.12
C LYS A 89 -7.50 5.53 -4.41
N PHE A 90 -8.47 5.36 -3.51
CA PHE A 90 -9.56 4.39 -3.63
C PHE A 90 -10.76 5.02 -4.33
N LYS A 91 -11.60 4.17 -4.93
CA LYS A 91 -12.92 4.61 -5.43
C LYS A 91 -13.95 4.74 -4.31
#